data_AF-A0A9R0WD68-F1
#
_entry.id   AF-A0A9R0WD68-F1
#
_cell.length_a   1.000
_cell.length_b   1.000
_cell.length_c   1.000
_cell.angle_alpha   90.00
_cell.angle_beta   90.00
_cell.angle_gamma   90.00
#
_symmetry.space_group_name_H-M   'P 1'
#
loop_
_entity.id
_entity.type
_entity.pdbx_description
1 polymer ?
#
loop_
_entity_poly.entity_id
_entity_poly.type
_entity_poly.pdbx_seq_one_letter_code
_entity_poly.pdbx_strand_id
1 'polypeptide(L)'
;MDVSGEQHYDIRHDIMKKRIDHLGNVIESRKDGVGSPKIERPLQNHGGRLDHNEVYCGSCYGSEESDDQCCNSCEEVRDSYRKKGWALTNVESIDQCKREGFVQRLKDEQGEGCNIHGFVDVNKVAGNFHFAPGKSLDHAFNFLQDMLNFQPENYNISHKINKLSFGKEFPGVVNPLDGVEWKQEQTTGLTGMYQYFVKVVPTIYTDIRGRKIHSNQVNIMVF
;
A
#
# COMPACT_ATOMS: atom_id res chain seq x y z
N MET A 1 3.68 -8.92 11.65
CA MET A 1 3.79 -10.30 12.20
C MET A 1 3.86 -10.18 13.70
N ASP A 2 3.17 -11.07 14.42
CA ASP A 2 3.28 -11.15 15.87
C ASP A 2 4.05 -12.40 16.33
N VAL A 3 4.34 -12.50 17.64
CA VAL A 3 5.08 -13.65 18.20
C VAL A 3 4.31 -14.97 18.16
N SER A 4 2.99 -14.95 17.89
CA SER A 4 2.22 -16.17 17.59
C SER A 4 2.41 -16.66 16.14
N GLY A 5 3.12 -15.90 15.32
CA GLY A 5 3.28 -16.17 13.89
C GLY A 5 2.11 -15.67 13.06
N GLU A 6 1.18 -14.90 13.64
CA GLU A 6 0.05 -14.34 12.90
C GLU A 6 0.53 -13.19 12.01
N GLN A 7 0.10 -13.22 10.75
CA GLN A 7 0.45 -12.23 9.73
C GLN A 7 -0.81 -11.76 9.03
N HIS A 8 -0.92 -10.44 8.91
CA HIS A 8 -1.99 -9.78 8.18
C HIS A 8 -1.34 -8.89 7.13
N TYR A 9 -1.78 -9.04 5.89
CA TYR A 9 -1.24 -8.37 4.72
C TYR A 9 -2.34 -7.56 4.06
N ASP A 10 -1.96 -6.41 3.47
CA ASP A 10 -2.87 -5.49 2.79
C ASP A 10 -4.20 -5.29 3.55
N ILE A 11 -4.10 -4.91 4.84
CA ILE A 11 -5.27 -4.64 5.68
C ILE A 11 -6.03 -3.44 5.08
N ARG A 12 -7.19 -3.73 4.49
CA ARG A 12 -8.07 -2.72 3.88
C ARG A 12 -9.33 -2.46 4.71
N HIS A 13 -9.75 -3.44 5.48
CA HIS A 13 -10.85 -3.28 6.42
C HIS A 13 -10.38 -2.31 7.52
N ASP A 14 -11.14 -1.24 7.75
CA ASP A 14 -10.87 -0.21 8.77
C ASP A 14 -9.66 0.72 8.54
N ILE A 15 -8.99 0.64 7.39
CA ILE A 15 -7.93 1.57 6.97
C ILE A 15 -8.36 2.32 5.71
N MET A 16 -8.39 3.65 5.80
CA MET A 16 -8.64 4.53 4.67
C MET A 16 -7.36 5.22 4.23
N LYS A 17 -7.09 5.15 2.92
CA LYS A 17 -5.95 5.81 2.25
C LYS A 17 -6.49 6.95 1.39
N LYS A 18 -5.97 8.16 1.57
CA LYS A 18 -6.33 9.34 0.78
C LYS A 18 -5.07 9.93 0.14
N ARG A 19 -5.13 10.20 -1.16
CA ARG A 19 -4.05 10.89 -1.87
C ARG A 19 -3.94 12.32 -1.35
N ILE A 20 -2.71 12.80 -1.20
CA ILE A 20 -2.43 14.17 -0.80
C ILE A 20 -1.37 14.78 -1.72
N ASP A 21 -1.44 16.08 -1.95
CA ASP A 21 -0.41 16.80 -2.67
C ASP A 21 0.85 17.01 -1.80
N HIS A 22 1.89 17.59 -2.39
CA HIS A 22 3.14 17.93 -1.69
C HIS A 22 2.98 18.96 -0.55
N LEU A 23 1.83 19.62 -0.44
CA LEU A 23 1.48 20.56 0.62
C LEU A 23 0.62 19.90 1.72
N GLY A 24 0.20 18.65 1.53
CA GLY A 24 -0.65 17.90 2.45
C GLY A 24 -2.15 18.09 2.25
N ASN A 25 -2.60 18.74 1.17
CA ASN A 25 -4.01 18.86 0.84
C ASN A 25 -4.53 17.57 0.21
N VAL A 26 -5.76 17.18 0.53
CA VAL A 26 -6.39 15.98 -0.04
C VAL A 26 -6.66 16.21 -1.53
N ILE A 27 -6.13 15.31 -2.36
CA ILE A 27 -6.46 15.23 -3.78
C ILE A 27 -7.73 14.39 -3.90
N GLU A 28 -8.76 14.94 -4.52
CA GLU A 28 -10.02 14.23 -4.72
C GLU A 28 -9.75 12.93 -5.48
N SER A 29 -10.20 11.80 -4.93
CA SER A 29 -10.01 10.51 -5.58
C SER A 29 -10.67 10.59 -6.96
N ARG A 30 -9.88 10.41 -8.04
CA ARG A 30 -10.46 10.10 -9.35
C ARG A 30 -11.43 8.95 -9.11
N LYS A 31 -12.67 9.06 -9.57
CA LYS A 31 -13.55 7.89 -9.63
C LYS A 31 -12.75 6.84 -10.39
N ASP A 32 -12.29 5.80 -9.71
CA ASP A 32 -11.73 4.63 -10.36
C ASP A 32 -12.81 4.18 -11.33
N GLY A 33 -12.62 4.49 -12.61
CA GLY A 33 -13.51 4.05 -13.64
C GLY A 33 -13.46 2.54 -13.59
N VAL A 34 -14.48 1.92 -13.01
CA VAL A 34 -14.67 0.48 -13.07
C VAL A 34 -14.86 0.17 -14.55
N GLY A 35 -13.78 -0.29 -15.17
CA GLY A 35 -13.70 -0.58 -16.59
C GLY A 35 -12.52 0.14 -17.25
N SER A 36 -11.60 -0.65 -17.81
CA SER A 36 -10.70 -0.17 -18.85
C SER A 36 -11.52 0.56 -19.94
N PRO A 37 -11.01 1.62 -20.57
CA PRO A 37 -11.67 2.24 -21.71
C PRO A 37 -12.07 1.15 -22.72
N LYS A 38 -13.36 1.11 -23.11
CA LYS A 38 -13.86 0.11 -24.06
C LYS A 38 -13.20 0.39 -25.42
N ILE A 39 -12.26 -0.47 -25.81
CA ILE A 39 -11.70 -0.50 -27.15
C ILE A 39 -12.64 -1.33 -28.02
N GLU A 40 -12.97 -0.86 -29.22
CA GLU A 40 -13.92 -1.55 -30.10
C GLU A 40 -13.42 -2.92 -30.55
N ARG A 41 -12.10 -3.10 -30.73
CA ARG A 41 -11.47 -4.33 -31.27
C ARG A 41 -10.07 -4.62 -30.68
N PRO A 42 -9.93 -4.86 -29.37
CA PRO A 42 -8.65 -5.19 -28.74
C PRO A 42 -8.06 -6.52 -29.26
N LEU A 43 -6.74 -6.68 -29.16
CA LEU A 43 -6.05 -7.92 -29.53
C LEU A 43 -6.32 -9.00 -28.47
N GLN A 44 -6.60 -10.22 -28.92
CA GLN A 44 -6.86 -11.36 -28.03
C GLN A 44 -5.61 -12.23 -27.85
N ASN A 45 -5.56 -12.99 -26.75
CA ASN A 45 -4.45 -13.91 -26.43
C ASN A 45 -4.17 -14.95 -27.54
N HIS A 46 -5.22 -15.49 -28.18
CA HIS A 46 -5.11 -16.50 -29.25
C HIS A 46 -4.79 -15.91 -30.64
N GLY A 47 -4.57 -14.59 -30.72
CA GLY A 47 -4.42 -13.86 -31.97
C GLY A 47 -5.77 -13.43 -32.55
N GLY A 48 -5.75 -12.36 -33.36
CA GLY A 48 -6.97 -11.74 -33.89
C GLY A 48 -7.52 -10.62 -33.01
N ARG A 49 -8.45 -9.84 -33.55
CA ARG A 49 -9.11 -8.74 -32.84
C ARG A 49 -10.49 -9.19 -32.39
N LEU A 50 -10.92 -8.70 -31.23
CA LEU A 50 -12.26 -8.95 -30.69
C LEU A 50 -13.34 -8.66 -31.74
N ASP A 51 -14.18 -9.64 -32.00
CA ASP A 51 -15.38 -9.48 -32.81
C ASP A 51 -16.63 -9.27 -31.93
N HIS A 52 -17.73 -8.78 -32.51
CA HIS A 52 -18.91 -8.30 -31.78
C HIS A 52 -19.61 -9.33 -30.88
N ASN A 53 -19.35 -10.62 -31.07
CA ASN A 53 -19.95 -11.71 -30.28
C ASN A 53 -18.95 -12.45 -29.38
N GLU A 54 -17.72 -11.94 -29.27
CA GLU A 54 -16.67 -12.59 -28.48
C GLU A 54 -16.46 -11.90 -27.13
N VAL A 55 -16.05 -12.69 -26.14
CA VAL A 55 -15.66 -12.18 -24.82
C VAL A 55 -14.17 -11.87 -24.86
N TYR A 56 -13.80 -10.66 -24.47
CA TYR A 56 -12.39 -10.26 -24.44
C TYR A 56 -11.58 -11.15 -23.49
N CYS A 57 -10.52 -11.76 -24.05
CA CYS A 57 -9.51 -12.50 -23.33
C CYS A 57 -8.12 -11.91 -23.65
N GLY A 58 -7.58 -11.11 -22.73
CA GLY A 58 -6.25 -10.51 -22.87
C GLY A 58 -5.12 -11.50 -22.55
N SER A 59 -3.94 -11.28 -23.13
CA SER A 59 -2.75 -12.09 -22.83
C SER A 59 -2.13 -11.68 -21.49
N CYS A 60 -1.64 -12.66 -20.75
CA CYS A 60 -0.76 -12.48 -19.60
C CYS A 60 0.72 -12.49 -19.99
N TYR A 61 1.07 -12.32 -21.27
CA TYR A 61 2.44 -12.15 -21.78
C TYR A 61 3.41 -13.28 -21.36
N GLY A 62 2.96 -14.53 -21.38
CA GLY A 62 3.75 -15.71 -21.00
C GLY A 62 3.66 -16.06 -19.50
N SER A 63 2.95 -15.25 -18.71
CA SER A 63 2.71 -15.51 -17.29
C SER A 63 1.44 -16.32 -17.00
N GLU A 64 0.78 -16.84 -18.04
CA GLU A 64 -0.35 -17.77 -17.93
C GLU A 64 0.06 -19.08 -17.21
N GLU A 65 -0.80 -19.58 -16.33
CA GLU A 65 -0.70 -20.88 -15.64
C GLU A 65 -1.46 -21.99 -16.41
N SER A 66 -2.48 -21.61 -17.19
CA SER A 66 -3.26 -22.49 -18.06
C SER A 66 -3.56 -21.80 -19.39
N ASP A 67 -3.86 -22.59 -20.42
CA ASP A 67 -4.18 -22.08 -21.77
C ASP A 67 -5.46 -21.21 -21.79
N ASP A 68 -6.36 -21.41 -20.83
CA ASP A 68 -7.62 -20.68 -20.67
C ASP A 68 -7.48 -19.41 -19.80
N GLN A 69 -6.30 -19.12 -19.25
CA GLN A 69 -6.11 -17.95 -18.40
C GLN A 69 -6.06 -16.67 -19.22
N CYS A 70 -6.99 -15.76 -18.96
CA CYS A 70 -7.01 -14.41 -19.52
C CYS A 70 -6.53 -13.39 -18.47
N CYS A 71 -5.75 -12.40 -18.91
CA CYS A 71 -5.46 -11.19 -18.13
C CYS A 71 -6.14 -10.00 -18.77
N ASN A 72 -7.23 -9.56 -18.16
CA ASN A 72 -8.11 -8.55 -18.70
C ASN A 72 -7.88 -7.16 -18.14
N SER A 73 -6.96 -6.96 -17.20
CA SER A 73 -6.58 -5.65 -16.66
C SER A 73 -5.08 -5.55 -16.44
N CYS A 74 -4.56 -4.32 -16.35
CA CYS A 74 -3.14 -4.12 -16.02
C CYS A 74 -2.82 -4.71 -14.64
N GLU A 75 -3.78 -4.68 -13.72
CA GLU A 75 -3.66 -5.30 -12.40
C GLU A 75 -3.52 -6.83 -12.50
N GLU A 76 -4.36 -7.50 -13.31
CA GLU A 76 -4.28 -8.94 -13.53
C GLU A 76 -2.95 -9.39 -14.14
N VAL A 77 -2.43 -8.66 -15.15
CA VAL A 77 -1.11 -8.95 -15.74
C VAL A 77 0.00 -8.79 -14.69
N ARG A 78 -0.08 -7.75 -13.85
CA ARG A 78 0.90 -7.54 -12.77
C ARG A 78 0.82 -8.65 -11.72
N ASP A 79 -0.38 -9.05 -11.34
CA ASP A 79 -0.59 -10.11 -10.36
C ASP A 79 -0.11 -11.47 -10.88
N SER A 80 -0.30 -11.79 -12.16
CA SER A 80 0.24 -13.02 -12.77
C SER A 80 1.78 -13.02 -12.85
N TYR A 81 2.39 -11.89 -13.21
CA TYR A 81 3.86 -11.74 -13.19
C TYR A 81 4.42 -11.92 -11.78
N ARG A 82 3.79 -11.32 -10.76
CA ARG A 82 4.20 -11.46 -9.35
C ARG A 82 4.14 -12.90 -8.88
N LYS A 83 3.12 -13.67 -9.26
CA LYS A 83 3.01 -15.10 -8.94
C LYS A 83 4.18 -15.90 -9.52
N LYS A 84 4.65 -15.57 -10.72
CA LYS A 84 5.84 -16.19 -11.34
C LYS A 84 7.19 -15.60 -10.86
N GLY A 85 7.17 -14.56 -10.02
CA GLY A 85 8.38 -13.85 -9.58
C GLY A 85 9.05 -13.05 -10.70
N TRP A 86 8.29 -12.64 -11.72
CA TRP A 86 8.80 -11.89 -12.87
C TRP A 86 8.68 -10.37 -12.67
N ALA A 87 9.68 -9.65 -13.17
CA ALA A 87 9.71 -8.19 -13.20
C ALA A 87 8.89 -7.62 -14.36
N LEU A 88 8.17 -6.53 -14.14
CA LEU A 88 7.47 -5.81 -15.21
C LEU A 88 8.40 -4.75 -15.82
N THR A 89 9.30 -5.17 -16.73
CA THR A 89 10.35 -4.28 -17.26
C THR A 89 9.87 -3.33 -18.35
N ASN A 90 8.85 -3.71 -19.13
CA ASN A 90 8.37 -2.92 -20.27
C ASN A 90 6.86 -2.68 -20.20
N VAL A 91 6.46 -1.85 -19.25
CA VAL A 91 5.05 -1.52 -18.97
C VAL A 91 4.32 -0.93 -20.18
N GLU A 92 5.03 -0.19 -21.04
CA GLU A 92 4.46 0.41 -22.26
C GLU A 92 4.13 -0.60 -23.37
N SER A 93 4.72 -1.80 -23.31
CA SER A 93 4.44 -2.90 -24.24
C SER A 93 3.19 -3.70 -23.88
N ILE A 94 2.64 -3.49 -22.68
CA ILE A 94 1.47 -4.20 -22.17
C ILE A 94 0.22 -3.42 -22.54
N ASP A 95 -0.67 -4.01 -23.34
CA ASP A 95 -1.86 -3.35 -23.88
C ASP A 95 -2.77 -2.85 -22.76
N GLN A 96 -2.93 -3.67 -21.72
CA GLN A 96 -3.83 -3.43 -20.61
C GLN A 96 -3.32 -2.25 -19.79
N CYS A 97 -2.00 -2.16 -19.59
CA CYS A 97 -1.39 -1.04 -18.88
C CYS A 97 -1.38 0.25 -19.70
N LYS A 98 -1.14 0.14 -21.02
CA LYS A 98 -1.15 1.29 -21.93
C LYS A 98 -2.55 1.90 -22.05
N ARG A 99 -3.58 1.07 -22.27
CA ARG A 99 -4.97 1.54 -22.44
C ARG A 99 -5.56 2.11 -21.15
N GLU A 100 -5.18 1.56 -20.00
CA GLU A 100 -5.58 2.09 -18.70
C GLU A 100 -4.74 3.31 -18.28
N GLY A 101 -3.83 3.78 -19.14
CA GLY A 101 -2.97 4.93 -18.88
C GLY A 101 -2.12 4.75 -17.62
N PHE A 102 -1.70 3.53 -17.29
CA PHE A 102 -1.01 3.23 -16.04
C PHE A 102 0.29 4.04 -15.88
N VAL A 103 1.11 4.13 -16.94
CA VAL A 103 2.34 4.93 -16.94
C VAL A 103 2.05 6.42 -16.74
N GLN A 104 0.98 6.93 -17.37
CA GLN A 104 0.57 8.33 -17.19
C GLN A 104 0.08 8.59 -15.76
N ARG A 105 -0.70 7.66 -15.19
CA ARG A 105 -1.14 7.75 -13.78
C ARG A 105 0.04 7.81 -12.82
N LEU A 106 1.06 6.98 -13.03
CA LEU A 106 2.28 7.03 -12.22
C LEU A 106 3.03 8.37 -12.32
N LYS A 107 3.08 8.96 -13.51
CA LYS A 107 3.67 10.30 -13.71
C LYS A 107 2.84 11.39 -13.05
N ASP A 108 1.51 11.33 -13.17
CA ASP A 108 0.59 12.26 -12.54
C ASP A 108 0.68 12.19 -11.00
N GLU A 109 0.93 10.99 -10.45
CA GLU A 109 1.07 10.71 -9.02
C GLU A 109 2.47 11.04 -8.47
N GLN A 110 3.40 11.47 -9.33
CA GLN A 110 4.76 11.78 -8.92
C GLN A 110 4.76 13.00 -7.98
N GLY A 111 5.37 12.84 -6.80
CA GLY A 111 5.43 13.89 -5.78
C GLY A 111 4.18 14.01 -4.91
N GLU A 112 3.20 13.12 -5.10
CA GLU A 112 2.09 12.97 -4.16
C GLU A 112 2.50 12.18 -2.91
N GLY A 113 1.74 12.38 -1.84
CA GLY A 113 1.79 11.59 -0.62
C GLY A 113 0.52 10.79 -0.38
N CYS A 114 0.51 10.04 0.71
CA CYS A 114 -0.65 9.27 1.16
C CYS A 114 -0.96 9.58 2.62
N ASN A 115 -2.19 10.03 2.88
CA ASN A 115 -2.74 10.15 4.23
C ASN A 115 -3.47 8.85 4.59
N ILE A 116 -2.90 8.12 5.56
CA ILE A 116 -3.43 6.87 6.07
C ILE A 116 -4.08 7.13 7.43
N HIS A 117 -5.34 6.76 7.58
CA HIS A 117 -6.06 6.85 8.84
C HIS A 117 -7.00 5.65 9.01
N GLY A 118 -7.13 5.18 10.24
CA GLY A 118 -7.90 3.97 10.53
C GLY A 118 -7.55 3.39 11.88
N PHE A 119 -8.01 2.17 12.12
CA PHE A 119 -7.63 1.37 13.27
C PHE A 119 -7.38 -0.07 12.82
N VAL A 120 -6.61 -0.80 13.62
CA VAL A 120 -6.33 -2.21 13.38
C VAL A 120 -6.46 -2.93 14.70
N ASP A 121 -7.31 -3.95 14.75
CA ASP A 121 -7.39 -4.85 15.89
C ASP A 121 -6.24 -5.85 15.81
N VAL A 122 -5.48 -5.92 16.90
CA VAL A 122 -4.29 -6.78 17.01
C VAL A 122 -4.31 -7.54 18.33
N ASN A 123 -3.67 -8.71 18.33
CA ASN A 123 -3.42 -9.44 19.57
C ASN A 123 -2.53 -8.62 20.51
N LYS A 124 -2.80 -8.70 21.81
CA LYS A 124 -1.99 -8.03 22.85
C LYS A 124 -0.73 -8.83 23.17
N VAL A 125 0.11 -9.02 22.16
CA VAL A 125 1.40 -9.71 22.22
C VAL A 125 2.46 -8.86 21.52
N ALA A 126 3.74 -9.23 21.64
CA ALA A 126 4.79 -8.54 20.91
C ALA A 126 4.62 -8.76 19.39
N GLY A 127 4.83 -7.71 18.60
CA GLY A 127 4.68 -7.78 17.15
C GLY A 127 5.15 -6.52 16.46
N ASN A 128 4.97 -6.50 15.14
CA ASN A 128 5.32 -5.38 14.27
C ASN A 128 4.21 -5.10 13.25
N PHE A 129 4.10 -3.83 12.88
CA PHE A 129 3.37 -3.38 11.70
C PHE A 129 4.31 -2.49 10.87
N HIS A 130 4.14 -2.54 9.55
CA HIS A 130 5.02 -1.84 8.62
C HIS A 130 4.16 -1.14 7.56
N PHE A 131 4.55 0.07 7.20
CA PHE A 131 4.08 0.73 6.00
C PHE A 131 5.12 0.55 4.91
N ALA A 132 4.70 0.01 3.77
CA ALA A 132 5.57 -0.33 2.66
C ALA A 132 4.88 -0.01 1.33
N PRO A 133 5.64 0.35 0.28
CA PRO A 133 5.10 0.55 -1.05
C PRO A 133 4.78 -0.82 -1.69
N GLY A 134 3.79 -0.84 -2.59
CA GLY A 134 3.40 -2.05 -3.32
C GLY A 134 2.33 -2.90 -2.62
N LYS A 135 2.01 -4.04 -3.23
CA LYS A 135 1.12 -5.05 -2.62
C LYS A 135 2.00 -6.06 -1.87
N SER A 136 1.75 -6.25 -0.58
CA SER A 136 2.42 -7.28 0.20
C SER A 136 1.94 -8.67 -0.26
N LEU A 137 2.82 -9.44 -0.90
CA LEU A 137 2.63 -10.86 -1.22
C LEU A 137 3.60 -11.71 -0.41
N ASP A 138 3.20 -12.95 -0.12
CA ASP A 138 3.85 -13.95 0.75
C ASP A 138 5.30 -14.35 0.37
N HIS A 139 5.93 -13.68 -0.59
CA HIS A 139 7.27 -14.00 -1.06
C HIS A 139 8.21 -12.82 -0.86
N ALA A 140 9.14 -12.97 0.09
CA ALA A 140 10.20 -12.02 0.40
C ALA A 140 11.03 -11.59 -0.84
N PHE A 141 11.09 -12.44 -1.87
CA PHE A 141 11.73 -12.13 -3.16
C PHE A 141 11.01 -11.05 -3.98
N ASN A 142 9.68 -10.89 -3.82
CA ASN A 142 8.89 -9.94 -4.60
C ASN A 142 8.91 -8.52 -4.04
N PHE A 143 9.27 -8.33 -2.76
CA PHE A 143 9.42 -7.01 -2.15
C PHE A 143 10.59 -6.22 -2.77
N LEU A 144 11.71 -6.90 -3.01
CA LEU A 144 12.84 -6.36 -3.78
C LEU A 144 12.42 -6.03 -5.20
N GLN A 145 11.55 -6.82 -5.82
CA GLN A 145 11.11 -6.60 -7.19
C GLN A 145 10.17 -5.40 -7.35
N ASP A 146 9.19 -5.21 -6.46
CA ASP A 146 8.38 -4.00 -6.43
C ASP A 146 9.27 -2.76 -6.16
N MET A 147 10.24 -2.85 -5.24
CA MET A 147 11.27 -1.81 -5.01
C MET A 147 12.21 -1.58 -6.21
N LEU A 148 12.46 -2.56 -7.07
CA LEU A 148 13.29 -2.41 -8.28
C LEU A 148 12.48 -1.83 -9.46
N ASN A 149 11.18 -2.14 -9.52
CA ASN A 149 10.25 -1.56 -10.51
C ASN A 149 10.00 -0.07 -10.23
N PHE A 150 9.99 0.33 -8.95
CA PHE A 150 10.05 1.73 -8.52
C PHE A 150 11.51 2.15 -8.40
N GLN A 151 12.10 2.68 -9.48
CA GLN A 151 13.46 3.27 -9.50
C GLN A 151 14.00 3.63 -8.09
N PRO A 152 14.95 2.87 -7.51
CA PRO A 152 15.36 3.01 -6.11
C PRO A 152 15.90 4.40 -5.74
N GLU A 153 16.28 5.20 -6.73
CA GLU A 153 16.70 6.60 -6.61
C GLU A 153 15.57 7.58 -6.20
N ASN A 154 14.29 7.15 -6.18
CA ASN A 154 13.14 8.06 -6.00
C ASN A 154 12.18 7.72 -4.86
N TYR A 155 12.52 6.77 -3.97
CA TYR A 155 11.63 6.42 -2.88
C TYR A 155 11.80 7.37 -1.68
N ASN A 156 10.77 8.19 -1.44
CA ASN A 156 10.73 9.13 -0.33
C ASN A 156 10.00 8.51 0.88
N ILE A 157 10.74 8.22 1.95
CA ILE A 157 10.20 7.71 3.21
C ILE A 157 9.84 8.80 4.23
N SER A 158 9.86 10.07 3.82
CA SER A 158 9.43 11.18 4.67
C SER A 158 7.98 10.98 5.08
N HIS A 159 7.70 11.15 6.36
CA HIS A 159 6.37 10.93 6.90
C HIS A 159 6.12 11.78 8.14
N LYS A 160 4.84 11.99 8.41
CA LYS A 160 4.35 12.64 9.62
C LYS A 160 3.35 11.72 10.31
N ILE A 161 3.63 11.39 11.56
CA ILE A 161 2.69 10.69 12.41
C ILE A 161 1.73 11.72 12.98
N ASN A 162 0.55 11.85 12.38
CA ASN A 162 -0.46 12.77 12.90
C ASN A 162 -0.95 12.32 14.28
N LYS A 163 -1.17 11.00 14.44
CA LYS A 163 -1.65 10.40 15.67
C LYS A 163 -1.36 8.90 15.70
N LEU A 164 -0.85 8.39 16.82
CA LEU A 164 -0.72 6.95 17.07
C LEU A 164 -1.04 6.62 18.52
N SER A 165 -2.08 5.80 18.72
CA SER A 165 -2.60 5.44 20.05
C SER A 165 -2.96 3.96 20.13
N PHE A 166 -2.89 3.39 21.32
CA PHE A 166 -3.24 1.99 21.58
C PHE A 166 -4.41 1.90 22.56
N GLY A 167 -5.58 1.47 22.09
CA GLY A 167 -6.80 1.38 22.90
C GLY A 167 -7.58 2.70 22.95
N LYS A 168 -8.45 2.85 23.96
CA LYS A 168 -9.39 3.98 24.06
C LYS A 168 -8.73 5.23 24.61
N GLU A 169 -8.88 6.38 23.96
CA GLU A 169 -8.35 7.62 24.51
C GLU A 169 -8.99 8.03 25.84
N PHE A 170 -8.21 8.71 26.67
CA PHE A 170 -8.67 9.26 27.93
C PHE A 170 -8.10 10.68 28.14
N PRO A 171 -8.77 11.54 28.93
CA PRO A 171 -8.31 12.91 29.15
C PRO A 171 -6.90 12.99 29.72
N GLY A 172 -6.06 13.85 29.13
CA GLY A 172 -4.68 14.09 29.57
C GLY A 172 -3.66 13.08 29.07
N VAL A 173 -4.05 12.10 28.26
CA VAL A 173 -3.07 11.23 27.57
C VAL A 173 -2.28 12.04 26.55
N VAL A 174 -0.97 11.85 26.53
CA VAL A 174 -0.06 12.43 25.54
C VAL A 174 0.71 11.26 24.92
N ASN A 175 0.46 10.97 23.65
CA ASN A 175 1.24 9.95 22.95
C ASN A 175 2.48 10.61 22.34
N PRO A 176 3.70 10.10 22.61
CA PRO A 176 4.89 10.85 22.23
C PRO A 176 5.26 10.77 20.74
N LEU A 177 4.51 10.00 19.92
CA LEU A 177 4.62 10.02 18.45
C LEU A 177 3.63 10.98 17.79
N ASP A 178 2.68 11.55 18.53
CA ASP A 178 1.70 12.46 17.96
C ASP A 178 2.40 13.74 17.47
N GLY A 179 2.24 14.03 16.17
CA GLY A 179 2.85 15.19 15.50
C GLY A 179 4.32 15.01 15.09
N VAL A 180 4.94 13.86 15.35
CA VAL A 180 6.34 13.60 14.95
C VAL A 180 6.45 13.57 13.43
N GLU A 181 7.43 14.29 12.90
CA GLU A 181 7.72 14.38 11.47
C GLU A 181 9.17 14.01 11.21
N TRP A 182 9.40 13.18 10.20
CA TRP A 182 10.72 12.81 9.73
C TRP A 182 10.82 13.09 8.23
N LYS A 183 11.89 13.77 7.83
CA LYS A 183 12.17 14.11 6.43
C LYS A 183 13.47 13.44 6.00
N GLN A 184 13.42 12.73 4.89
CA GLN A 184 14.59 12.15 4.26
C GLN A 184 15.45 13.27 3.66
N GLU A 185 16.74 13.26 3.98
CA GLU A 185 17.70 14.19 3.39
C GLU A 185 18.11 13.68 2.00
N GLN A 186 18.00 14.54 0.97
CA GLN A 186 18.18 14.15 -0.44
C GLN A 186 19.61 13.69 -0.78
N THR A 187 20.58 13.89 0.11
CA THR A 187 22.02 13.67 -0.12
C THR A 187 22.46 12.22 0.06
N THR A 188 21.66 11.37 0.69
CA THR A 188 21.97 9.95 0.82
C THR A 188 20.99 9.17 -0.05
N GLY A 189 21.41 8.78 -1.25
CA GLY A 189 20.66 7.90 -2.18
C GLY A 189 20.45 6.48 -1.64
N LEU A 190 20.25 6.35 -0.33
CA LEU A 190 19.98 5.10 0.37
C LEU A 190 18.49 5.05 0.64
N THR A 191 17.84 4.06 0.03
CA THR A 191 16.57 3.52 0.46
C THR A 191 16.66 3.16 1.95
N GLY A 192 16.09 4.01 2.81
CA GLY A 192 16.12 3.84 4.25
C GLY A 192 14.88 3.12 4.77
N MET A 193 15.00 2.57 5.98
CA MET A 193 13.86 2.14 6.79
C MET A 193 13.87 2.99 8.07
N TYR A 194 12.71 3.52 8.45
CA TYR A 194 12.56 4.26 9.71
C TYR A 194 11.76 3.39 10.69
N GLN A 195 12.30 3.17 11.88
CA GLN A 195 11.74 2.24 12.86
C GLN A 195 11.45 2.94 14.19
N TYR A 196 10.26 2.71 14.71
CA TYR A 196 9.85 3.17 16.03
C TYR A 196 9.69 1.97 16.97
N PHE A 197 10.45 1.94 18.06
CA PHE A 197 10.25 0.95 19.10
C PHE A 197 9.24 1.47 20.12
N VAL A 198 8.05 0.88 20.09
CA VAL A 198 6.91 1.32 20.88
C VAL A 198 6.64 0.34 22.01
N LYS A 199 6.68 0.83 23.26
CA LYS A 199 6.32 0.05 24.45
C LYS A 199 4.94 0.48 24.95
N VAL A 200 3.97 -0.43 24.85
CA VAL A 200 2.58 -0.22 25.26
C VAL A 200 2.40 -0.65 26.72
N VAL A 201 1.92 0.28 27.57
CA VAL A 201 1.72 0.07 29.00
C VAL A 201 0.21 0.12 29.31
N PRO A 202 -0.41 -0.97 29.78
CA PRO A 202 -1.83 -0.95 30.16
C PRO A 202 -2.09 0.04 31.30
N THR A 203 -3.15 0.84 31.18
CA THR A 203 -3.48 1.91 32.14
C THR A 203 -4.99 1.94 32.40
N ILE A 204 -5.37 2.19 33.65
CA ILE A 204 -6.77 2.40 34.03
C ILE A 204 -6.91 3.86 34.46
N TYR A 205 -7.65 4.63 33.66
CA TYR A 205 -8.02 6.01 34.00
C TYR A 205 -9.33 5.99 34.79
N THR A 206 -9.40 6.72 35.90
CA THR A 206 -10.63 6.91 36.68
C THR A 206 -10.96 8.38 36.73
N ASP A 207 -12.14 8.77 36.26
CA ASP A 207 -12.57 10.17 36.29
C ASP A 207 -13.09 10.58 37.69
N ILE A 208 -13.34 11.88 37.87
CA ILE A 208 -13.90 12.43 39.12
C ILE A 208 -15.31 11.89 39.47
N ARG A 209 -16.01 11.26 38.52
CA ARG A 209 -17.32 10.62 38.70
C ARG A 209 -17.19 9.11 38.95
N GLY A 210 -15.97 8.58 39.07
CA GLY A 210 -15.69 7.17 39.28
C GLY A 210 -15.81 6.28 38.03
N ARG A 211 -15.98 6.85 36.82
CA ARG A 211 -15.99 6.07 35.58
C ARG A 211 -14.57 5.61 35.26
N LYS A 212 -14.43 4.31 34.99
CA LYS A 212 -13.14 3.69 34.65
C LYS A 212 -13.02 3.49 33.14
N ILE A 213 -11.89 3.89 32.58
CA ILE A 213 -11.51 3.65 31.19
C ILE A 213 -10.27 2.75 31.20
N HIS A 214 -10.41 1.55 30.63
CA HIS A 214 -9.29 0.65 30.41
C HIS A 214 -8.65 1.00 29.07
N SER A 215 -7.38 1.41 29.12
CA SER A 215 -6.64 1.90 27.96
C SER A 215 -5.15 1.54 28.07
N ASN A 216 -4.32 2.13 27.23
CA ASN A 216 -2.87 2.03 27.29
C ASN A 216 -2.22 3.41 27.14
N GLN A 217 -1.05 3.54 27.74
CA GLN A 217 -0.08 4.60 27.48
C GLN A 217 1.05 4.05 26.62
N VAL A 218 1.77 4.95 25.98
CA VAL A 218 2.84 4.61 25.05
C VAL A 218 4.14 5.27 25.47
N ASN A 219 5.22 4.49 25.51
CA ASN A 219 6.58 4.99 25.60
C ASN A 219 7.36 4.61 24.33
N ILE A 220 8.31 5.44 23.92
CA ILE A 220 9.06 5.27 22.67
C ILE A 220 10.55 5.27 22.97
N MET A 221 11.27 4.43 22.26
CA MET A 221 12.71 4.50 22.12
C MET A 221 13.03 4.73 20.64
N VAL A 222 13.66 5.87 20.32
CA VAL A 222 14.16 6.18 18.98
C VAL A 222 15.67 5.98 19.00
N PHE A 223 16.21 5.24 18.03
CA PHE A 223 17.65 5.03 17.83
C PHE A 223 18.11 5.71 16.54
#